data_AF-A0A429XEF0-F1
#
_entry.id   AF-A0A429XEF0-F1
#
_cell.length_a   1.000
_cell.length_b   1.000
_cell.length_c   1.000
_cell.angle_alpha   90.00
_cell.angle_beta   90.00
_cell.angle_gamma   90.00
#
_symmetry.space_group_name_H-M   'P 1'
#
loop_
_entity.id
_entity.type
_entity.pdbx_description
1 polymer ?
#
loop_
_entity_poly.entity_id
_entity_poly.type
_entity_poly.pdbx_seq_one_letter_code
_entity_poly.pdbx_strand_id
1 'polypeptide(L)'
;MNLPTKVTIIEVGPRDGLQNEESFVDTEVKKKFILQLVGAGIKEMEVTSFVSPKWVPQMRDAAEIVQAVPAGVKSIVLAPNRRGVDRVMETSINAVAVFVGVSNTFNKKNINKPTKESMEELIPIISELKKRNYFVRACISTAFYCPYEGKVAEADTISLCREFAEAGVDELSVADTIGMAVPTEAFSLFSKIKKELPELMVAAHFHDTRKTALANIFAALQAGIDRFDTSAGGLGGCPFAPGATGNVATEDVVYMLQRMGIDTGINLDKLTEAIDLITPAVSRPITTGYYQLARKSN
;
A
#
# COMPACT_ATOMS: atom_id res chain seq x y z
N MET A 1 -1.12 -27.37 -3.77
CA MET A 1 -1.98 -26.20 -3.45
C MET A 1 -2.18 -25.43 -4.73
N ASN A 2 -3.38 -24.91 -5.01
CA ASN A 2 -3.61 -24.05 -6.17
C ASN A 2 -3.25 -22.61 -5.77
N LEU A 3 -1.98 -22.24 -5.91
CA LEU A 3 -1.48 -20.90 -5.59
C LEU A 3 -1.08 -20.20 -6.90
N PRO A 4 -1.12 -18.86 -6.95
CA PRO A 4 -0.56 -18.11 -8.07
C PRO A 4 0.90 -18.48 -8.29
N THR A 5 1.32 -18.63 -9.56
CA THR A 5 2.73 -18.90 -9.91
C THR A 5 3.59 -17.64 -9.91
N LYS A 6 2.96 -16.47 -9.94
CA LYS A 6 3.59 -15.16 -9.95
C LYS A 6 2.80 -14.20 -9.07
N VAL A 7 3.50 -13.36 -8.34
CA VAL A 7 2.94 -12.32 -7.49
C VAL A 7 3.53 -10.97 -7.85
N THR A 8 2.68 -9.94 -7.88
CA THR A 8 3.11 -8.55 -7.98
C THR A 8 3.23 -7.94 -6.59
N ILE A 9 4.40 -7.39 -6.29
CA ILE A 9 4.60 -6.56 -5.13
C ILE A 9 4.40 -5.10 -5.53
N ILE A 10 3.56 -4.40 -4.78
CA ILE A 10 3.40 -2.95 -4.85
C ILE A 10 4.11 -2.36 -3.65
N GLU A 11 5.25 -1.73 -3.91
CA GLU A 11 6.09 -1.16 -2.85
C GLU A 11 5.52 0.18 -2.39
N VAL A 12 5.15 0.27 -1.11
CA VAL A 12 4.53 1.48 -0.54
C VAL A 12 5.48 2.25 0.38
N GLY A 13 6.70 1.76 0.61
CA GLY A 13 7.68 2.36 1.49
C GLY A 13 7.98 3.84 1.22
N PRO A 14 8.24 4.28 -0.02
CA PRO A 14 8.52 5.68 -0.32
C PRO A 14 7.40 6.66 0.02
N ARG A 15 6.15 6.18 0.05
CA ARG A 15 4.96 6.96 0.44
C ARG A 15 4.53 6.60 1.86
N ASP A 16 3.84 5.47 2.03
CA ASP A 16 3.20 5.06 3.27
C ASP A 16 4.20 4.76 4.38
N GLY A 17 5.30 4.08 4.03
CA GLY A 17 6.36 3.75 4.99
C GLY A 17 7.03 5.00 5.56
N LEU A 18 7.32 5.98 4.71
CA LEU A 18 7.95 7.23 5.14
C LEU A 18 6.98 8.23 5.78
N GLN A 19 5.69 8.17 5.45
CA GLN A 19 4.68 9.20 5.78
C GLN A 19 4.67 9.63 7.25
N ASN A 20 4.90 8.69 8.16
CA ASN A 20 4.83 8.89 9.61
C ASN A 20 6.21 8.96 10.29
N GLU A 21 7.29 9.13 9.52
CA GLU A 21 8.61 9.38 10.09
C GLU A 21 8.66 10.74 10.80
N GLU A 22 9.29 10.77 11.98
CA GLU A 22 9.33 11.96 12.83
C GLU A 22 10.15 13.10 12.20
N SER A 23 11.26 12.75 11.56
CA SER A 23 12.15 13.68 10.89
C SER A 23 11.95 13.63 9.39
N PHE A 24 12.07 14.80 8.76
CA PHE A 24 11.98 14.88 7.30
C PHE A 24 13.12 14.08 6.66
N VAL A 25 12.77 13.09 5.85
CA VAL A 25 13.76 12.37 5.04
C VAL A 25 14.08 13.23 3.83
N ASP A 26 15.37 13.50 3.64
CA ASP A 26 15.86 14.34 2.55
C ASP A 26 15.38 13.85 1.17
N THR A 27 15.01 14.78 0.30
CA THR A 27 14.47 14.48 -1.03
C THR A 27 15.43 13.60 -1.83
N GLU A 28 16.74 13.84 -1.77
CA GLU A 28 17.73 13.05 -2.52
C GLU A 28 17.87 11.63 -1.98
N VAL A 29 17.66 11.44 -0.67
CA VAL A 29 17.61 10.09 -0.07
C VAL A 29 16.40 9.34 -0.59
N LYS A 30 15.21 9.98 -0.63
CA LYS A 30 14.00 9.35 -1.19
C LYS A 30 14.17 8.98 -2.67
N LYS A 31 14.75 9.87 -3.48
CA LYS A 31 15.01 9.61 -4.91
C LYS A 31 15.93 8.40 -5.08
N LYS A 32 17.06 8.36 -4.36
CA LYS A 32 18.00 7.23 -4.41
C LYS A 32 17.35 5.93 -3.94
N PHE A 33 16.53 5.98 -2.91
CA PHE A 33 15.78 4.82 -2.42
C PHE A 33 14.83 4.26 -3.48
N ILE A 34 14.03 5.11 -4.13
CA ILE A 34 13.17 4.72 -5.26
C ILE A 34 13.99 4.08 -6.37
N LEU A 35 15.12 4.69 -6.77
CA LEU A 35 15.98 4.15 -7.82
C LEU A 35 16.56 2.77 -7.48
N GLN A 36 16.98 2.55 -6.22
CA GLN A 36 17.48 1.26 -5.78
C GLN A 36 16.38 0.19 -5.71
N LEU A 37 15.17 0.55 -5.28
CA LEU A 37 14.00 -0.34 -5.32
C LEU A 37 13.67 -0.78 -6.76
N VAL A 38 13.72 0.14 -7.72
CA VAL A 38 13.59 -0.18 -9.15
C VAL A 38 14.72 -1.10 -9.61
N GLY A 39 15.95 -0.83 -9.19
CA GLY A 39 17.13 -1.67 -9.46
C GLY A 39 17.02 -3.09 -8.86
N ALA A 40 16.29 -3.25 -7.76
CA ALA A 40 15.96 -4.53 -7.14
C ALA A 40 14.86 -5.30 -7.89
N GLY A 41 14.19 -4.68 -8.87
CA GLY A 41 13.19 -5.33 -9.71
C GLY A 41 11.75 -4.92 -9.42
N ILE A 42 11.50 -3.99 -8.49
CA ILE A 42 10.16 -3.44 -8.23
C ILE A 42 9.61 -2.78 -9.49
N LYS A 43 8.37 -3.13 -9.86
CA LYS A 43 7.68 -2.63 -11.06
C LYS A 43 6.48 -1.76 -10.76
N GLU A 44 5.91 -1.84 -9.57
CA GLU A 44 4.78 -1.04 -9.14
C GLU A 44 5.07 -0.46 -7.76
N MET A 45 4.81 0.83 -7.57
CA MET A 45 5.21 1.54 -6.37
C MET A 45 4.32 2.73 -6.09
N GLU A 46 3.95 2.93 -4.83
CA GLU A 46 3.42 4.21 -4.38
C GLU A 46 4.58 5.14 -4.03
N VAL A 47 4.81 6.10 -4.91
CA VAL A 47 6.05 6.90 -4.87
C VAL A 47 5.93 8.13 -3.98
N THR A 48 4.73 8.73 -3.89
CA THR A 48 4.47 9.91 -3.08
C THR A 48 2.96 10.20 -2.96
N SER A 49 2.61 11.32 -2.31
CA SER A 49 1.24 11.75 -2.09
C SER A 49 1.08 13.26 -2.27
N PHE A 50 0.09 13.69 -3.06
CA PHE A 50 -0.30 15.11 -3.18
C PHE A 50 -1.34 15.52 -2.13
N VAL A 51 -1.05 15.19 -0.87
CA VAL A 51 -1.76 15.70 0.30
C VAL A 51 -1.23 17.07 0.71
N SER A 52 -1.93 17.73 1.63
CA SER A 52 -1.46 18.99 2.19
C SER A 52 -0.15 18.78 2.98
N PRO A 53 0.95 19.48 2.64
CA PRO A 53 2.19 19.44 3.42
C PRO A 53 2.03 19.91 4.87
N LYS A 54 0.96 20.65 5.16
CA LYS A 54 0.61 21.03 6.55
C LYS A 54 0.25 19.81 7.39
N TRP A 55 -0.45 18.85 6.81
CA TRP A 55 -0.93 17.65 7.51
C TRP A 55 0.06 16.50 7.40
N VAL A 56 0.77 16.41 6.28
CA VAL A 56 1.79 15.38 6.03
C VAL A 56 3.07 16.06 5.53
N PRO A 57 3.89 16.62 6.44
CA PRO A 57 5.11 17.35 6.07
C PRO A 57 6.11 16.50 5.29
N GLN A 58 6.10 15.18 5.54
CA GLN A 58 6.97 14.25 4.84
C GLN A 58 6.77 14.22 3.32
N MET A 59 5.57 14.55 2.84
CA MET A 59 5.21 14.50 1.41
C MET A 59 5.31 15.89 0.73
N ARG A 60 5.96 16.86 1.37
CA ARG A 60 6.08 18.23 0.84
C ARG A 60 6.82 18.33 -0.49
N ASP A 61 7.70 17.38 -0.77
CA ASP A 61 8.57 17.25 -1.94
C ASP A 61 7.97 16.37 -3.05
N ALA A 62 6.66 16.06 -2.99
CA ALA A 62 5.99 15.16 -3.95
C ALA A 62 6.25 15.49 -5.42
N ALA A 63 6.28 16.78 -5.79
CA ALA A 63 6.54 17.19 -7.17
C ALA A 63 7.95 16.81 -7.65
N GLU A 64 8.96 16.92 -6.77
CA GLU A 64 10.34 16.55 -7.08
C GLU A 64 10.52 15.03 -7.15
N ILE A 65 9.79 14.29 -6.31
CA ILE A 65 9.80 12.82 -6.32
C ILE A 65 9.22 12.28 -7.62
N VAL A 66 8.07 12.80 -8.05
CA VAL A 66 7.41 12.37 -9.29
C VAL A 66 8.33 12.53 -10.50
N GLN A 67 9.10 13.62 -10.58
CA GLN A 67 10.03 13.86 -11.68
C GLN A 67 11.23 12.91 -11.70
N ALA A 68 11.57 12.31 -10.55
CA ALA A 68 12.75 11.45 -10.41
C ALA A 68 12.46 9.97 -10.68
N VAL A 69 11.20 9.57 -10.84
CA VAL A 69 10.87 8.15 -11.03
C VAL A 69 11.21 7.71 -12.45
N PRO A 70 11.97 6.61 -12.64
CA PRO A 70 12.29 6.09 -13.97
C PRO A 70 11.06 5.69 -14.78
N ALA A 71 11.17 5.78 -16.10
CA ALA A 71 10.20 5.19 -17.01
C ALA A 71 10.17 3.65 -16.87
N GLY A 72 9.01 3.04 -17.16
CA GLY A 72 8.83 1.58 -17.12
C GLY A 72 8.46 1.01 -15.74
N VAL A 73 8.22 1.88 -14.75
CA VAL A 73 7.65 1.55 -13.44
C VAL A 73 6.25 2.15 -13.36
N LYS A 74 5.27 1.39 -12.87
CA LYS A 74 3.95 1.94 -12.57
C LYS A 74 4.04 2.71 -11.25
N SER A 75 4.18 4.02 -11.39
CA SER A 75 4.32 4.95 -10.29
C SER A 75 2.95 5.47 -9.89
N ILE A 76 2.47 5.05 -8.73
CA ILE A 76 1.16 5.41 -8.19
C ILE A 76 1.35 6.59 -7.23
N VAL A 77 0.49 7.61 -7.36
CA VAL A 77 0.50 8.77 -6.46
C VAL A 77 -0.83 8.85 -5.71
N LEU A 78 -0.75 8.95 -4.39
CA LEU A 78 -1.93 9.12 -3.54
C LEU A 78 -2.49 10.55 -3.68
N ALA A 79 -3.76 10.67 -4.03
CA ALA A 79 -4.47 11.93 -4.20
C ALA A 79 -5.90 11.80 -3.66
N PRO A 80 -6.14 12.10 -2.37
CA PRO A 80 -7.42 11.79 -1.72
C PRO A 80 -8.54 12.81 -2.02
N ASN A 81 -8.28 13.83 -2.83
CA ASN A 81 -9.26 14.87 -3.16
C ASN A 81 -8.96 15.52 -4.51
N ARG A 82 -9.91 16.33 -5.00
CA ARG A 82 -9.82 17.02 -6.29
C ARG A 82 -8.51 17.78 -6.49
N ARG A 83 -8.09 18.57 -5.49
CA ARG A 83 -6.86 19.37 -5.56
C ARG A 83 -5.62 18.49 -5.70
N GLY A 84 -5.57 17.36 -5.00
CA GLY A 84 -4.48 16.39 -5.16
C GLY A 84 -4.47 15.78 -6.56
N VAL A 85 -5.65 15.44 -7.09
CA VAL A 85 -5.80 14.86 -8.43
C VAL A 85 -5.41 15.84 -9.53
N ASP A 86 -5.84 17.10 -9.44
CA ASP A 86 -5.44 18.15 -10.38
C ASP A 86 -3.91 18.28 -10.44
N ARG A 87 -3.23 18.18 -9.27
CA ARG A 87 -1.76 18.17 -9.21
C ARG A 87 -1.11 16.94 -9.83
N VAL A 88 -1.71 15.75 -9.71
CA VAL A 88 -1.21 14.57 -10.45
C VAL A 88 -1.33 14.81 -11.95
N MET A 89 -2.44 15.41 -12.40
CA MET A 89 -2.67 15.69 -13.82
C MET A 89 -1.71 16.71 -14.44
N GLU A 90 -1.00 17.49 -13.62
CA GLU A 90 0.09 18.38 -14.05
C GLU A 90 1.43 17.64 -14.25
N THR A 91 1.49 16.34 -13.98
CA THR A 91 2.69 15.50 -14.09
C THR A 91 2.58 14.47 -15.21
N SER A 92 3.66 13.73 -15.46
CA SER A 92 3.67 12.60 -16.40
C SER A 92 3.04 11.31 -15.82
N ILE A 93 2.63 11.32 -14.55
CA ILE A 93 2.07 10.15 -13.87
C ILE A 93 0.63 9.94 -14.30
N ASN A 94 0.30 8.71 -14.69
CA ASN A 94 -1.04 8.31 -15.08
C ASN A 94 -1.68 7.27 -14.13
N ALA A 95 -1.14 7.10 -12.93
CA ALA A 95 -1.69 6.19 -11.92
C ALA A 95 -1.97 6.92 -10.60
N VAL A 96 -3.22 6.93 -10.17
CA VAL A 96 -3.71 7.65 -8.99
C VAL A 96 -4.28 6.65 -7.98
N ALA A 97 -3.91 6.80 -6.72
CA ALA A 97 -4.58 6.16 -5.61
C ALA A 97 -5.54 7.13 -4.90
N VAL A 98 -6.77 6.69 -4.67
CA VAL A 98 -7.75 7.34 -3.78
C VAL A 98 -7.92 6.52 -2.52
N PHE A 99 -8.46 7.11 -1.46
CA PHE A 99 -8.52 6.47 -0.15
C PHE A 99 -9.86 6.70 0.54
N VAL A 100 -10.48 5.61 1.00
CA VAL A 100 -11.69 5.63 1.83
C VAL A 100 -11.67 4.45 2.80
N GLY A 101 -11.96 4.69 4.08
CA GLY A 101 -12.19 3.61 5.04
C GLY A 101 -13.61 3.06 4.99
N VAL A 102 -13.81 1.80 5.35
CA VAL A 102 -15.17 1.24 5.56
C VAL A 102 -15.86 1.94 6.74
N SER A 103 -15.12 2.19 7.82
CA SER A 103 -15.64 2.81 9.04
C SER A 103 -15.88 4.33 8.89
N ASN A 104 -17.09 4.75 9.27
CA ASN A 104 -17.46 6.17 9.30
C ASN A 104 -16.67 6.97 10.34
N THR A 105 -16.46 6.43 11.55
CA THR A 105 -15.67 7.11 12.59
C THR A 105 -14.22 7.27 12.16
N PHE A 106 -13.66 6.26 11.49
CA PHE A 106 -12.32 6.35 10.95
C PHE A 106 -12.21 7.46 9.89
N ASN A 107 -13.12 7.52 8.93
CA ASN A 107 -13.10 8.57 7.91
C ASN A 107 -13.32 9.96 8.50
N LYS A 108 -14.26 10.12 9.44
CA LYS A 108 -14.49 11.41 10.10
C LYS A 108 -13.24 11.92 10.83
N LYS A 109 -12.42 11.03 11.41
CA LYS A 109 -11.19 11.43 12.10
C LYS A 109 -10.02 11.70 11.16
N ASN A 110 -9.97 11.06 9.99
CA ASN A 110 -8.85 11.20 9.05
C ASN A 110 -9.10 12.23 7.94
N ILE A 111 -10.33 12.31 7.43
CA ILE A 111 -10.73 13.15 6.29
C ILE A 111 -11.98 14.00 6.56
N ASN A 112 -12.46 14.06 7.81
CA ASN A 112 -13.59 14.87 8.27
C ASN A 112 -14.95 14.58 7.60
N LYS A 113 -15.10 13.40 6.98
CA LYS A 113 -16.32 13.00 6.26
C LYS A 113 -16.66 11.53 6.53
N PRO A 114 -17.94 11.11 6.50
CA PRO A 114 -18.32 9.70 6.48
C PRO A 114 -17.96 9.04 5.14
N THR A 115 -18.01 7.70 5.11
CA THR A 115 -17.73 6.87 3.93
C THR A 115 -18.56 7.29 2.72
N LYS A 116 -19.87 7.40 2.91
CA LYS A 116 -20.82 7.74 1.84
C LYS A 116 -20.52 9.09 1.18
N GLU A 117 -20.31 10.14 1.97
CA GLU A 117 -19.99 11.48 1.45
C GLU A 117 -18.64 11.47 0.72
N SER A 118 -17.68 10.70 1.21
CA SER A 118 -16.36 10.55 0.57
C SER A 118 -16.49 9.86 -0.79
N MET A 119 -17.36 8.84 -0.90
CA MET A 119 -17.67 8.19 -2.17
C MET A 119 -18.40 9.13 -3.15
N GLU A 120 -19.38 9.90 -2.69
CA GLU A 120 -20.09 10.89 -3.50
C GLU A 120 -19.14 11.92 -4.15
N GLU A 121 -18.07 12.31 -3.44
CA GLU A 121 -17.03 13.20 -3.98
C GLU A 121 -16.05 12.52 -4.92
N LEU A 122 -15.69 11.26 -4.64
CA LEU A 122 -14.69 10.54 -5.42
C LEU A 122 -15.24 9.98 -6.72
N ILE A 123 -16.52 9.57 -6.79
CA ILE A 123 -17.11 8.97 -8.00
C ILE A 123 -16.94 9.89 -9.24
N PRO A 124 -17.28 11.19 -9.19
CA PRO A 124 -17.04 12.10 -10.32
C PRO A 124 -15.55 12.23 -10.69
N ILE A 125 -14.65 12.22 -9.70
CA ILE A 125 -13.20 12.32 -9.90
C ILE A 125 -12.66 11.06 -10.59
N ILE A 126 -13.09 9.88 -10.13
CA ILE A 126 -12.76 8.59 -10.74
C ILE A 126 -13.24 8.58 -12.19
N SER A 127 -14.50 8.95 -12.44
CA SER A 127 -15.06 9.02 -13.80
C SER A 127 -14.23 9.91 -14.74
N GLU A 128 -13.77 11.07 -14.26
CA GLU A 128 -12.89 11.96 -15.03
C GLU A 128 -11.53 11.33 -15.30
N LEU A 129 -10.89 10.73 -14.30
CA LEU A 129 -9.61 10.03 -14.43
C LEU A 129 -9.71 8.90 -15.47
N LYS A 130 -10.79 8.11 -15.42
CA LYS A 130 -11.04 7.04 -16.39
C LYS A 130 -11.22 7.56 -17.81
N LYS A 131 -11.96 8.66 -18.01
CA LYS A 131 -12.10 9.31 -19.33
C LYS A 131 -10.76 9.80 -19.91
N ARG A 132 -9.78 10.08 -19.04
CA ARG A 132 -8.42 10.49 -19.41
C ARG A 132 -7.43 9.32 -19.45
N ASN A 133 -7.91 8.07 -19.37
CA ASN A 133 -7.10 6.85 -19.38
C ASN A 133 -6.10 6.75 -18.22
N TYR A 134 -6.44 7.30 -17.05
CA TYR A 134 -5.66 7.05 -15.83
C TYR A 134 -5.97 5.66 -15.28
N PHE A 135 -4.94 5.03 -14.71
CA PHE A 135 -5.08 3.92 -13.79
C PHE A 135 -5.54 4.47 -12.44
N VAL A 136 -6.59 3.90 -11.88
CA VAL A 136 -7.18 4.33 -10.60
C VAL A 136 -7.17 3.15 -9.64
N ARG A 137 -6.49 3.35 -8.52
CA ARG A 137 -6.44 2.45 -7.39
C ARG A 137 -7.31 2.98 -6.26
N ALA A 138 -8.18 2.16 -5.68
CA ALA A 138 -8.93 2.50 -4.47
C ALA A 138 -8.33 1.78 -3.26
N CYS A 139 -7.79 2.54 -2.32
CA CYS A 139 -7.29 2.04 -1.05
C CYS A 139 -8.41 2.03 -0.01
N ILE A 140 -8.80 0.84 0.44
CA ILE A 140 -9.92 0.56 1.33
C ILE A 140 -9.39 0.26 2.73
N SER A 141 -9.46 1.25 3.61
CA SER A 141 -9.03 1.12 5.01
C SER A 141 -10.07 0.46 5.91
N THR A 142 -9.62 -0.05 7.06
CA THR A 142 -10.47 -0.65 8.09
C THR A 142 -11.33 -1.81 7.57
N ALA A 143 -10.85 -2.55 6.58
CA ALA A 143 -11.60 -3.65 5.95
C ALA A 143 -11.91 -4.82 6.90
N PHE A 144 -11.06 -5.00 7.92
CA PHE A 144 -11.19 -6.07 8.91
C PHE A 144 -11.59 -5.53 10.28
N TYR A 145 -10.90 -4.48 10.72
CA TYR A 145 -11.10 -3.84 12.01
C TYR A 145 -10.88 -2.33 11.89
N CYS A 146 -11.69 -1.58 12.63
CA CYS A 146 -11.52 -0.16 12.87
C CYS A 146 -10.98 0.06 14.28
N PRO A 147 -10.00 0.95 14.50
CA PRO A 147 -9.49 1.28 15.84
C PRO A 147 -10.53 1.93 16.76
N TYR A 148 -11.67 2.38 16.22
CA TYR A 148 -12.72 3.07 16.96
C TYR A 148 -14.01 2.27 17.06
N GLU A 149 -14.38 1.56 16.00
CA GLU A 149 -15.66 0.83 15.90
C GLU A 149 -15.48 -0.69 16.13
N GLY A 150 -14.24 -1.19 16.20
CA GLY A 150 -13.95 -2.60 16.41
C GLY A 150 -14.08 -3.42 15.12
N LYS A 151 -14.68 -4.60 15.22
CA LYS A 151 -14.80 -5.54 14.09
C LYS A 151 -15.68 -4.94 12.99
N VAL A 152 -15.18 -4.94 11.75
CA VAL A 152 -15.95 -4.52 10.57
C VAL A 152 -16.53 -5.76 9.90
N ALA A 153 -17.80 -5.69 9.49
CA ALA A 153 -18.46 -6.79 8.81
C ALA A 153 -17.91 -6.90 7.37
N GLU A 154 -17.63 -8.13 6.93
CA GLU A 154 -17.14 -8.36 5.56
C GLU A 154 -18.10 -7.83 4.50
N ALA A 155 -19.41 -7.88 4.77
CA ALA A 155 -20.44 -7.36 3.87
C ALA A 155 -20.31 -5.85 3.61
N ASP A 156 -19.93 -5.07 4.62
CA ASP A 156 -19.74 -3.62 4.49
C ASP A 156 -18.50 -3.33 3.62
N THR A 157 -17.42 -4.08 3.84
CA THR A 157 -16.21 -4.00 3.01
C THR A 157 -16.49 -4.38 1.56
N ILE A 158 -17.21 -5.48 1.33
CA ILE A 158 -17.59 -5.94 -0.01
C ILE A 158 -18.52 -4.92 -0.70
N SER A 159 -19.44 -4.30 0.04
CA SER A 159 -20.29 -3.23 -0.50
C SER A 159 -19.46 -2.06 -1.00
N LEU A 160 -18.50 -1.57 -0.20
CA LEU A 160 -17.62 -0.49 -0.61
C LEU A 160 -16.73 -0.88 -1.80
N CYS A 161 -16.23 -2.13 -1.84
CA CYS A 161 -15.50 -2.66 -2.99
C CYS A 161 -16.35 -2.60 -4.27
N ARG A 162 -17.63 -2.96 -4.18
CA ARG A 162 -18.58 -2.92 -5.30
C ARG A 162 -18.82 -1.49 -5.78
N GLU A 163 -19.02 -0.54 -4.87
CA GLU A 163 -19.21 0.87 -5.23
C GLU A 163 -17.99 1.44 -5.99
N PHE A 164 -16.77 1.10 -5.56
CA PHE A 164 -15.56 1.47 -6.31
C PHE A 164 -15.47 0.77 -7.67
N ALA A 165 -15.81 -0.53 -7.74
CA ALA A 165 -15.84 -1.27 -8.99
C ALA A 165 -16.82 -0.65 -10.00
N GLU A 166 -18.02 -0.27 -9.54
CA GLU A 166 -19.04 0.42 -10.33
C GLU A 166 -18.58 1.82 -10.78
N ALA A 167 -17.78 2.51 -9.96
CA ALA A 167 -17.14 3.76 -10.33
C ALA A 167 -16.04 3.61 -11.41
N GLY A 168 -15.60 2.38 -11.68
CA GLY A 168 -14.66 2.04 -12.76
C GLY A 168 -13.18 2.08 -12.36
N VAL A 169 -12.86 1.87 -11.08
CA VAL A 169 -11.45 1.70 -10.66
C VAL A 169 -10.83 0.46 -11.29
N ASP A 170 -9.51 0.46 -11.47
CA ASP A 170 -8.80 -0.69 -12.03
C ASP A 170 -8.37 -1.68 -10.94
N GLU A 171 -8.08 -1.18 -9.74
CA GLU A 171 -7.57 -1.99 -8.64
C GLU A 171 -8.15 -1.56 -7.28
N LEU A 172 -8.49 -2.54 -6.45
CA LEU A 172 -8.82 -2.37 -5.03
C LEU A 172 -7.63 -2.80 -4.17
N SER A 173 -7.12 -1.94 -3.30
CA SER A 173 -6.21 -2.33 -2.21
C SER A 173 -6.99 -2.43 -0.91
N VAL A 174 -7.21 -3.66 -0.42
CA VAL A 174 -8.03 -3.94 0.77
C VAL A 174 -7.13 -4.13 1.98
N ALA A 175 -7.29 -3.25 2.99
CA ALA A 175 -6.29 -3.09 4.03
C ALA A 175 -6.72 -3.56 5.44
N ASP A 176 -5.85 -4.33 6.09
CA ASP A 176 -5.80 -4.50 7.53
C ASP A 176 -5.03 -3.35 8.18
N THR A 177 -5.70 -2.20 8.29
CA THR A 177 -5.12 -0.92 8.70
C THR A 177 -4.47 -0.92 10.09
N ILE A 178 -4.88 -1.83 10.98
CA ILE A 178 -4.36 -1.86 12.36
C ILE A 178 -3.68 -3.19 12.71
N GLY A 179 -3.48 -4.07 11.72
CA GLY A 179 -2.79 -5.35 11.91
C GLY A 179 -3.52 -6.25 12.91
N MET A 180 -4.84 -6.41 12.76
CA MET A 180 -5.68 -7.27 13.63
C MET A 180 -6.25 -8.47 12.91
N ALA A 181 -6.19 -8.52 11.58
CA ALA A 181 -6.70 -9.63 10.82
C ALA A 181 -5.91 -10.91 11.13
N VAL A 182 -6.62 -12.03 11.08
CA VAL A 182 -6.04 -13.38 11.18
C VAL A 182 -6.28 -14.17 9.88
N PRO A 183 -5.54 -15.26 9.63
CA PRO A 183 -5.55 -15.93 8.33
C PRO A 183 -6.93 -16.41 7.88
N THR A 184 -7.77 -16.89 8.82
CA THR A 184 -9.13 -17.32 8.51
C THR A 184 -10.03 -16.18 8.01
N GLU A 185 -9.84 -14.96 8.54
CA GLU A 185 -10.58 -13.77 8.11
C GLU A 185 -10.05 -13.26 6.77
N ALA A 186 -8.73 -13.24 6.57
CA ALA A 186 -8.11 -12.89 5.30
C ALA A 186 -8.61 -13.82 4.18
N PHE A 187 -8.54 -15.14 4.38
CA PHE A 187 -9.04 -16.11 3.41
C PHE A 187 -10.53 -15.90 3.09
N SER A 188 -11.36 -15.73 4.13
CA SER A 188 -12.81 -15.53 3.98
C SER A 188 -13.14 -14.29 3.17
N LEU A 189 -12.63 -13.12 3.56
CA LEU A 189 -12.93 -11.85 2.90
C LEU A 189 -12.44 -11.85 1.45
N PHE A 190 -11.17 -12.24 1.21
CA PHE A 190 -10.63 -12.22 -0.15
C PHE A 190 -11.29 -13.25 -1.07
N SER A 191 -11.68 -14.42 -0.56
CA SER A 191 -12.43 -15.40 -1.36
C SER A 191 -13.78 -14.85 -1.81
N LYS A 192 -14.48 -14.10 -0.94
CA LYS A 192 -15.75 -13.46 -1.28
C LYS A 192 -15.57 -12.33 -2.28
N ILE A 193 -14.57 -11.47 -2.08
CA ILE A 193 -14.26 -10.38 -3.02
C ILE A 193 -13.92 -10.95 -4.40
N LYS A 194 -13.03 -11.95 -4.50
CA LYS A 194 -12.68 -12.59 -5.78
C LYS A 194 -13.86 -13.27 -6.46
N LYS A 195 -14.79 -13.84 -5.67
CA LYS A 195 -16.02 -14.43 -6.21
C LYS A 195 -16.98 -13.38 -6.78
N GLU A 196 -17.12 -12.24 -6.12
CA GLU A 196 -18.04 -11.18 -6.53
C GLU A 196 -17.48 -10.29 -7.63
N LEU A 197 -16.16 -10.05 -7.64
CA LEU A 197 -15.45 -9.15 -8.54
C LEU A 197 -14.31 -9.91 -9.25
N PRO A 198 -14.60 -10.95 -10.06
CA PRO A 198 -13.58 -11.85 -10.60
C PRO A 198 -12.56 -11.17 -11.51
N GLU A 199 -13.02 -10.20 -12.30
CA GLU A 199 -12.22 -9.47 -13.30
C GLU A 199 -11.44 -8.28 -12.72
N LEU A 200 -11.76 -7.85 -11.50
CA LEU A 200 -11.12 -6.68 -10.90
C LEU A 200 -9.78 -7.08 -10.26
N MET A 201 -8.76 -6.22 -10.41
CA MET A 201 -7.52 -6.42 -9.68
C MET A 201 -7.78 -6.13 -8.20
N VAL A 202 -7.34 -7.07 -7.34
CA VAL A 202 -7.48 -6.95 -5.90
C VAL A 202 -6.11 -7.17 -5.30
N ALA A 203 -5.59 -6.14 -4.63
CA ALA A 203 -4.41 -6.19 -3.82
C ALA A 203 -4.77 -6.32 -2.34
N ALA A 204 -3.95 -7.04 -1.58
CA ALA A 204 -4.07 -7.12 -0.14
C ALA A 204 -2.98 -6.27 0.53
N HIS A 205 -3.39 -5.46 1.50
CA HIS A 205 -2.50 -4.62 2.28
C HIS A 205 -2.57 -5.04 3.75
N PHE A 206 -1.50 -5.63 4.28
CA PHE A 206 -1.46 -6.10 5.66
C PHE A 206 -0.42 -5.36 6.46
N HIS A 207 -0.87 -4.80 7.59
CA HIS A 207 0.06 -4.38 8.63
C HIS A 207 0.51 -5.57 9.48
N ASP A 208 1.77 -5.57 9.88
CA ASP A 208 2.39 -6.61 10.68
C ASP A 208 2.45 -6.25 12.18
N THR A 209 1.55 -5.37 12.63
CA THR A 209 1.45 -4.87 14.02
C THR A 209 1.35 -6.00 15.05
N ARG A 210 0.71 -7.14 14.70
CA ARG A 210 0.56 -8.33 15.55
C ARG A 210 1.23 -9.59 15.00
N LYS A 211 2.18 -9.45 14.07
CA LYS A 211 2.94 -10.56 13.50
C LYS A 211 2.10 -11.62 12.77
N THR A 212 0.97 -11.20 12.20
CA THR A 212 0.08 -12.06 11.41
C THR A 212 0.16 -11.81 9.91
N ALA A 213 0.90 -10.80 9.43
CA ALA A 213 0.81 -10.37 8.05
C ALA A 213 1.26 -11.44 7.04
N LEU A 214 2.38 -12.14 7.27
CA LEU A 214 2.81 -13.23 6.38
C LEU A 214 1.79 -14.38 6.31
N ALA A 215 1.18 -14.71 7.45
CA ALA A 215 0.13 -15.74 7.50
C ALA A 215 -1.15 -15.28 6.78
N ASN A 216 -1.48 -13.99 6.88
CA ASN A 216 -2.60 -13.38 6.16
C ASN A 216 -2.35 -13.31 4.65
N ILE A 217 -1.11 -13.02 4.22
CA ILE A 217 -0.69 -13.08 2.82
C ILE A 217 -0.83 -14.51 2.30
N PHE A 218 -0.35 -15.51 3.06
CA PHE A 218 -0.51 -16.91 2.67
C PHE A 218 -1.99 -17.29 2.49
N ALA A 219 -2.85 -16.88 3.41
CA ALA A 219 -4.30 -17.07 3.30
C ALA A 219 -4.90 -16.34 2.09
N ALA A 220 -4.47 -15.12 1.79
CA ALA A 220 -4.91 -14.38 0.61
C ALA A 220 -4.44 -15.05 -0.70
N LEU A 221 -3.23 -15.60 -0.75
CA LEU A 221 -2.75 -16.42 -1.88
C LEU A 221 -3.67 -17.62 -2.12
N GLN A 222 -4.10 -18.30 -1.06
CA GLN A 222 -5.05 -19.42 -1.15
C GLN A 222 -6.42 -18.98 -1.67
N ALA A 223 -6.82 -17.74 -1.42
CA ALA A 223 -8.03 -17.13 -1.98
C ALA A 223 -7.87 -16.64 -3.44
N GLY A 224 -6.67 -16.79 -4.02
CA GLY A 224 -6.36 -16.39 -5.39
C GLY A 224 -5.92 -14.94 -5.56
N ILE A 225 -5.52 -14.27 -4.47
CA ILE A 225 -4.89 -12.94 -4.53
C ILE A 225 -3.43 -13.08 -4.94
N ASP A 226 -2.98 -12.28 -5.90
CA ASP A 226 -1.64 -12.30 -6.47
C ASP A 226 -0.95 -10.92 -6.44
N ARG A 227 -1.52 -9.95 -5.71
CA ARG A 227 -1.04 -8.57 -5.60
C ARG A 227 -1.00 -8.16 -4.14
N PHE A 228 0.14 -7.66 -3.67
CA PHE A 228 0.34 -7.32 -2.26
C PHE A 228 1.05 -5.98 -2.09
N ASP A 229 0.52 -5.17 -1.19
CA ASP A 229 1.22 -3.97 -0.71
C ASP A 229 2.20 -4.36 0.38
N THR A 230 3.44 -3.94 0.22
CA THR A 230 4.51 -4.18 1.18
C THR A 230 5.42 -2.97 1.29
N SER A 231 6.13 -2.84 2.40
CA SER A 231 7.07 -1.75 2.62
C SER A 231 8.46 -2.31 2.88
N ALA A 232 9.46 -1.93 2.07
CA ALA A 232 10.83 -2.38 2.27
C ALA A 232 11.32 -1.98 3.66
N GLY A 233 12.00 -2.90 4.37
CA GLY A 233 12.42 -2.69 5.75
C GLY A 233 11.28 -2.67 6.77
N GLY A 234 10.05 -3.03 6.36
CA GLY A 234 8.87 -2.89 7.21
C GLY A 234 8.60 -1.45 7.61
N LEU A 235 8.99 -0.48 6.78
CA LEU A 235 8.85 0.94 7.07
C LEU A 235 7.39 1.32 7.33
N GLY A 236 7.27 2.39 8.11
CA GLY A 236 6.00 2.88 8.61
C GLY A 236 5.76 2.49 10.05
N GLY A 237 4.62 2.92 10.55
CA GLY A 237 4.20 2.62 11.89
C GLY A 237 2.69 2.72 11.99
N CYS A 238 2.14 2.12 13.04
CA CYS A 238 0.73 2.27 13.35
C CYS A 238 0.56 3.46 14.31
N PRO A 239 -0.07 4.57 13.90
CA PRO A 239 -0.36 5.69 14.83
C PRO A 239 -1.23 5.25 16.02
N PHE A 240 -1.95 4.14 15.87
CA PHE A 240 -2.84 3.57 16.88
C PHE A 240 -2.16 2.56 17.81
N ALA A 241 -0.93 2.16 17.51
CA ALA A 241 -0.13 1.25 18.33
C ALA A 241 1.31 1.76 18.40
N PRO A 242 1.60 2.70 19.32
CA PRO A 242 2.95 3.24 19.49
C PRO A 242 3.99 2.13 19.66
N GLY A 243 5.06 2.18 18.85
CA GLY A 243 6.13 1.18 18.86
C GLY A 243 5.87 -0.09 18.03
N ALA A 244 4.66 -0.29 17.52
CA ALA A 244 4.38 -1.43 16.65
C ALA A 244 4.85 -1.19 15.20
N THR A 245 5.24 -2.28 14.54
CA THR A 245 5.49 -2.28 13.10
C THR A 245 4.21 -1.92 12.34
N GLY A 246 4.35 -1.09 11.30
CA GLY A 246 3.25 -0.71 10.40
C GLY A 246 3.06 -1.79 9.34
N ASN A 247 3.54 -1.49 8.14
CA ASN A 247 3.47 -2.39 6.99
C ASN A 247 4.27 -3.68 7.19
N VAL A 248 3.83 -4.74 6.50
CA VAL A 248 4.65 -5.95 6.32
C VAL A 248 5.89 -5.64 5.49
N ALA A 249 7.01 -6.26 5.86
CA ALA A 249 8.30 -6.04 5.23
C ALA A 249 8.39 -6.69 3.85
N THR A 250 8.75 -5.92 2.82
CA THR A 250 8.86 -6.41 1.43
C THR A 250 9.80 -7.61 1.33
N GLU A 251 10.96 -7.54 1.97
CA GLU A 251 11.99 -8.59 1.95
C GLU A 251 11.52 -9.89 2.60
N ASP A 252 10.74 -9.83 3.68
CA ASP A 252 10.21 -11.02 4.35
C ASP A 252 9.13 -11.69 3.48
N VAL A 253 8.29 -10.89 2.80
CA VAL A 253 7.28 -11.38 1.85
C VAL A 253 7.93 -12.00 0.63
N VAL A 254 8.88 -11.30 0.01
CA VAL A 254 9.60 -11.79 -1.17
C VAL A 254 10.37 -13.07 -0.85
N TYR A 255 11.05 -13.14 0.29
CA TYR A 255 11.70 -14.37 0.76
C TYR A 255 10.70 -15.52 0.85
N MET A 256 9.57 -15.34 1.54
CA MET A 256 8.54 -16.37 1.66
C MET A 256 8.05 -16.85 0.29
N LEU A 257 7.66 -15.92 -0.59
CA LEU A 257 7.14 -16.22 -1.92
C LEU A 257 8.15 -16.99 -2.78
N GLN A 258 9.40 -16.53 -2.83
CA GLN A 258 10.45 -17.19 -3.61
C GLN A 258 10.77 -18.59 -3.07
N ARG A 259 10.81 -18.76 -1.74
CA ARG A 259 11.00 -20.08 -1.11
C ARG A 259 9.83 -21.02 -1.34
N MET A 260 8.64 -20.49 -1.59
CA MET A 260 7.46 -21.25 -2.02
C MET A 260 7.45 -21.55 -3.54
N GLY A 261 8.42 -21.04 -4.30
CA GLY A 261 8.49 -21.21 -5.76
C GLY A 261 7.60 -20.27 -6.55
N ILE A 262 7.17 -19.15 -5.96
CA ILE A 262 6.35 -18.11 -6.59
C ILE A 262 7.27 -17.01 -7.12
N ASP A 263 7.15 -16.68 -8.42
CA ASP A 263 7.94 -15.62 -9.04
C ASP A 263 7.49 -14.23 -8.56
N THR A 264 8.45 -13.40 -8.17
CA THR A 264 8.26 -11.98 -7.87
C THR A 264 9.06 -11.06 -8.79
N GLY A 265 10.07 -11.59 -9.49
CA GLY A 265 11.05 -10.79 -10.24
C GLY A 265 11.97 -9.89 -9.41
N ILE A 266 11.96 -10.01 -8.07
CA ILE A 266 12.70 -9.13 -7.16
C ILE A 266 14.00 -9.79 -6.70
N ASN A 267 15.10 -9.06 -6.72
CA ASN A 267 16.39 -9.48 -6.16
C ASN A 267 16.50 -9.03 -4.70
N LEU A 268 16.56 -9.99 -3.77
CA LEU A 268 16.61 -9.74 -2.34
C LEU A 268 17.90 -9.03 -1.87
N ASP A 269 19.03 -9.26 -2.53
CA ASP A 269 20.30 -8.63 -2.16
C ASP A 269 20.24 -7.13 -2.49
N LYS A 270 19.80 -6.77 -3.70
CA LYS A 270 19.59 -5.38 -4.10
C LYS A 270 18.49 -4.69 -3.29
N LEU A 271 17.46 -5.42 -2.89
CA LEU A 271 16.43 -4.90 -1.99
C LEU A 271 17.04 -4.57 -0.62
N THR A 272 17.93 -5.42 -0.12
CA THR A 272 18.67 -5.20 1.14
C THR A 272 19.57 -3.96 1.04
N GLU A 273 20.26 -3.76 -0.09
CA GLU A 273 21.03 -2.54 -0.36
C GLU A 273 20.15 -1.28 -0.34
N ALA A 274 18.93 -1.35 -0.88
CA ALA A 274 17.95 -0.27 -0.81
C ALA A 274 17.54 0.06 0.64
N ILE A 275 17.37 -0.97 1.46
CA ILE A 275 17.05 -0.83 2.88
C ILE A 275 18.23 -0.21 3.65
N ASP A 276 19.47 -0.61 3.33
CA ASP A 276 20.67 -0.03 3.94
C ASP A 276 20.79 1.47 3.69
N LEU A 277 20.42 1.94 2.49
CA LEU A 277 20.44 3.36 2.14
C LEU A 277 19.48 4.18 2.99
N ILE A 278 18.26 3.69 3.24
CA ILE A 278 17.21 4.44 3.94
C ILE A 278 17.33 4.33 5.47
N THR A 279 17.99 3.27 5.97
CA THR A 279 18.15 2.99 7.40
C THR A 279 18.64 4.19 8.24
N PRO A 280 19.66 4.97 7.83
CA PRO A 280 20.15 6.11 8.62
C PRO A 280 19.16 7.28 8.69
N ALA A 281 18.17 7.32 7.79
CA ALA A 281 17.22 8.43 7.68
C ALA A 281 15.89 8.16 8.41
N VAL A 282 15.68 6.94 8.92
CA VAL A 282 14.44 6.55 9.59
C VAL A 282 14.62 6.51 11.10
N SER A 283 13.57 6.86 11.82
CA SER A 283 13.58 7.03 13.28
C SER A 283 13.74 5.72 14.04
N ARG A 284 13.28 4.61 13.45
CA ARG A 284 13.27 3.30 14.09
C ARG A 284 14.30 2.36 13.46
N PRO A 285 14.97 1.53 14.27
CA PRO A 285 15.85 0.50 13.73
C PRO A 285 15.04 -0.50 12.92
N ILE A 286 15.51 -0.79 11.71
CA ILE A 286 14.94 -1.83 10.85
C ILE A 286 15.37 -3.19 11.40
N THR A 287 14.39 -3.98 11.83
CA THR A 287 14.60 -5.24 12.59
C THR A 287 13.87 -6.43 11.97
N THR A 288 13.55 -6.34 10.68
CA THR A 288 12.87 -7.37 9.91
C THR A 288 13.72 -8.63 9.77
N GLY A 289 13.07 -9.78 9.64
CA GLY A 289 13.71 -11.08 9.83
C GLY A 289 14.80 -11.36 8.80
N TYR A 290 14.47 -11.16 7.52
CA TYR A 290 15.40 -11.36 6.42
C TYR A 290 16.57 -10.36 6.45
N TYR A 291 16.28 -9.07 6.61
CA TYR A 291 17.28 -8.00 6.60
C TYR A 291 18.37 -8.21 7.67
N GLN A 292 17.98 -8.54 8.90
CA GLN A 292 18.94 -8.78 9.99
C GLN A 292 19.88 -9.95 9.73
N LEU A 293 19.40 -11.00 9.06
CA LEU A 293 20.22 -12.16 8.72
C LEU A 293 21.12 -11.89 7.52
N ALA A 294 20.63 -11.16 6.52
CA ALA A 294 21.42 -10.75 5.36
C ALA A 294 22.63 -9.91 5.78
N ARG A 295 22.46 -8.95 6.69
CA ARG A 295 23.56 -8.09 7.17
C ARG A 295 24.60 -8.76 8.04
N LYS A 296 24.28 -9.88 8.69
CA LYS A 296 25.26 -10.66 9.47
C LYS A 296 26.12 -11.57 8.61
N SER A 297 25.72 -11.77 7.35
CA SER A 297 26.35 -12.70 6.42
C SER A 297 27.35 -12.00 5.47
N ASN A 298 27.43 -10.66 5.53
CA ASN A 298 28.38 -9.80 4.84
C ASN A 298 29.42 -9.25 5.82
#